data_AF-X1EC63-F1
#
_entry.id   AF-X1EC63-F1
#
_cell.length_a   1.000
_cell.length_b   1.000
_cell.length_c   1.000
_cell.angle_alpha   90.00
_cell.angle_beta   90.00
_cell.angle_gamma   90.00
#
_symmetry.space_group_name_H-M   'P 1'
#
loop_
_entity.id
_entity.type
_entity.pdbx_description
1 polymer ?
#
loop_
_entity_poly.entity_id
_entity_poly.type
_entity_poly.pdbx_seq_one_letter_code
_entity_poly.pdbx_strand_id
1 'polypeptide(L)'
;HSYNRYQITRLGKSRFNDLSFDKGEVKKKINVPPKPILNKRNYEHIIHWALYNNDSLRWSDFRSELSINQSSLSKALNTLKIKEYIVNENKEYKITPVGRAKYSLMLREYDLDRQSILEEETSRIDEITEKTSEFFEKYEIEDGELKFRFLNNILKLERRIQPKIYNFLITTIFFNFTLTKFIKLTRTKKKKKIKK
;
A
#
# COMPACT_ATOMS: atom_id res chain seq x y z
N HIS A 1 -41.57 -9.60 6.49
CA HIS A 1 -40.74 -8.88 7.47
C HIS A 1 -39.70 -8.06 6.74
N SER A 2 -39.94 -6.74 6.61
CA SER A 2 -39.04 -5.80 5.93
C SER A 2 -38.11 -5.19 6.98
N TYR A 3 -36.81 -5.49 6.93
CA TYR A 3 -35.84 -4.91 7.86
C TYR A 3 -35.59 -3.44 7.50
N ASN A 4 -35.67 -2.55 8.50
CA ASN A 4 -35.30 -1.15 8.37
C ASN A 4 -33.82 -1.02 8.01
N ARG A 5 -33.53 -0.62 6.76
CA ARG A 5 -32.19 -0.27 6.30
C ARG A 5 -31.92 1.19 6.63
N TYR A 6 -31.24 1.44 7.74
CA TYR A 6 -30.76 2.77 8.07
C TYR A 6 -29.59 3.13 7.15
N GLN A 7 -29.71 4.25 6.44
CA GLN A 7 -28.63 4.83 5.64
C GLN A 7 -28.11 6.09 6.33
N ILE A 8 -26.78 6.19 6.46
CA ILE A 8 -26.14 7.38 7.00
C ILE A 8 -26.37 8.53 6.01
N THR A 9 -27.00 9.59 6.49
CA THR A 9 -27.23 10.81 5.68
C THR A 9 -25.90 11.47 5.32
N ARG A 10 -25.86 12.26 4.24
CA ARG A 10 -24.66 13.04 3.87
C ARG A 10 -24.17 13.91 5.03
N LEU A 11 -25.09 14.49 5.79
CA LEU A 11 -24.83 15.26 7.01
C LEU A 11 -24.23 14.40 8.13
N GLY A 12 -24.80 13.22 8.39
CA GLY A 12 -24.26 12.28 9.37
C GLY A 12 -22.85 11.82 9.02
N LYS A 13 -22.56 11.62 7.73
CA LYS A 13 -21.23 11.25 7.22
C LYS A 13 -20.22 12.38 7.42
N SER A 14 -20.60 13.63 7.16
CA SER A 14 -19.75 14.81 7.43
C SER A 14 -19.44 14.95 8.91
N ARG A 15 -20.46 14.84 9.78
CA ARG A 15 -20.30 14.99 11.24
C ARG A 15 -19.46 13.86 11.85
N PHE A 16 -19.62 12.63 11.38
CA PHE A 16 -18.77 11.51 11.78
C PHE A 16 -17.31 11.76 11.39
N ASN A 17 -17.07 12.24 10.17
CA ASN A 17 -15.72 12.59 9.73
C ASN A 17 -15.14 13.67 10.64
N ASP A 18 -15.84 14.78 10.86
CA ASP A 18 -15.40 15.87 11.75
C ASP A 18 -15.02 15.35 13.15
N LEU A 19 -15.84 14.49 13.76
CA LEU A 19 -15.57 13.88 15.07
C LEU A 19 -14.43 12.85 15.07
N SER A 20 -14.21 12.16 13.95
CA SER A 20 -13.09 11.21 13.81
C SER A 20 -11.74 11.91 13.69
N PHE A 21 -11.73 13.19 13.29
CA PHE A 21 -10.51 13.99 13.13
C PHE A 21 -10.03 14.64 14.44
N ASP A 22 -10.90 14.83 15.45
CA ASP A 22 -10.52 15.47 16.73
C ASP A 22 -9.89 14.51 17.75
N LYS A 23 -9.99 13.19 17.56
CA LYS A 23 -9.35 12.20 18.44
C LYS A 23 -7.92 11.92 18.02
N GLY A 24 -6.98 12.69 18.57
CA GLY A 24 -5.55 12.36 18.75
C GLY A 24 -4.92 11.48 17.66
N GLU A 25 -4.46 12.11 16.58
CA GLU A 25 -3.93 11.42 15.40
C GLU A 25 -2.71 10.54 15.72
N VAL A 26 -2.84 9.24 15.47
CA VAL A 26 -1.70 8.40 15.14
C VAL A 26 -1.15 8.94 13.81
N LYS A 27 -0.09 9.77 13.87
CA LYS A 27 0.53 10.37 12.68
C LYS A 27 0.81 9.28 11.65
N LYS A 28 0.06 9.30 10.55
CA LYS A 28 0.26 8.39 9.44
C LYS A 28 1.64 8.69 8.85
N LYS A 29 2.53 7.70 8.78
CA LYS A 29 3.85 7.87 8.16
C LYS A 29 3.63 8.14 6.67
N ILE A 30 3.93 9.36 6.23
CA ILE A 30 3.77 9.81 4.85
C ILE A 30 5.08 9.55 4.10
N ASN A 31 4.96 8.99 2.90
CA ASN A 31 6.09 8.87 1.98
C ASN A 31 6.41 10.25 1.43
N VAL A 32 7.69 10.64 1.49
CA VAL A 32 8.20 11.95 1.06
C VAL A 32 8.95 11.79 -0.27
N PRO A 33 8.78 12.73 -1.24
CA PRO A 33 9.44 12.64 -2.54
C PRO A 33 10.97 12.64 -2.43
N PRO A 34 11.66 11.98 -3.38
CA PRO A 34 13.11 11.99 -3.44
C PRO A 34 13.65 13.40 -3.76
N LYS A 35 14.90 13.66 -3.34
CA LYS A 35 15.56 14.97 -3.47
C LYS A 35 15.52 15.55 -4.90
N PRO A 36 15.69 14.79 -6.00
CA PRO A 36 15.60 15.35 -7.35
C PRO A 36 14.26 16.02 -7.66
N ILE A 37 13.17 15.49 -7.10
CA ILE A 37 11.82 16.05 -7.28
C ILE A 37 11.65 17.31 -6.43
N LEU A 38 12.12 17.27 -5.17
CA LEU A 38 12.07 18.41 -4.25
C LEU A 38 12.93 19.59 -4.73
N ASN A 39 14.12 19.31 -5.26
CA ASN A 39 15.10 20.33 -5.67
C ASN A 39 14.61 21.21 -6.83
N LYS A 40 13.79 20.68 -7.75
CA LYS A 40 13.20 21.47 -8.84
C LYS A 40 12.13 22.47 -8.36
N ARG A 41 11.70 22.40 -7.09
CA ARG A 41 10.67 23.27 -6.48
C ARG A 41 9.35 23.35 -7.28
N ASN A 42 9.04 22.33 -8.07
CA ASN A 42 7.78 22.25 -8.80
C ASN A 42 6.72 21.63 -7.87
N TYR A 43 5.89 22.48 -7.27
CA TYR A 43 4.89 22.04 -6.30
C TYR A 43 3.81 21.13 -6.90
N GLU A 44 3.44 21.30 -8.18
CA GLU A 44 2.52 20.39 -8.85
C GLU A 44 3.10 18.98 -8.87
N HIS A 45 4.38 18.86 -9.23
CA HIS A 45 5.09 17.58 -9.31
C HIS A 45 5.29 16.93 -7.93
N ILE A 46 5.62 17.73 -6.93
CA ILE A 46 5.75 17.29 -5.53
C ILE A 46 4.42 16.73 -5.02
N ILE A 47 3.32 17.46 -5.20
CA ILE A 47 1.97 17.05 -4.78
C ILE A 47 1.53 15.80 -5.54
N HIS A 48 1.82 15.74 -6.84
CA HIS A 48 1.44 14.62 -7.68
C HIS A 48 2.16 13.33 -7.28
N TRP A 49 3.47 13.41 -6.99
CA TRP A 49 4.24 12.31 -6.43
C TRP A 49 3.71 11.90 -5.05
N ALA A 50 3.43 12.88 -4.18
CA ALA A 50 2.97 12.61 -2.82
C ALA A 50 1.63 11.86 -2.81
N LEU A 51 0.68 12.26 -3.67
CA LEU A 51 -0.62 11.59 -3.83
C LEU A 51 -0.50 10.22 -4.51
N TYR A 52 0.41 10.08 -5.47
CA TYR A 52 0.68 8.78 -6.09
C TYR A 52 1.25 7.78 -5.07
N ASN A 53 2.01 8.23 -4.06
CA ASN A 53 2.67 7.36 -3.08
C ASN A 53 1.95 7.24 -1.73
N ASN A 54 1.01 8.15 -1.42
CA ASN A 54 0.14 8.09 -0.24
C ASN A 54 -1.32 8.13 -0.69
N ASP A 55 -2.06 7.02 -0.59
CA ASP A 55 -3.41 6.80 -1.17
C ASP A 55 -4.35 8.01 -1.17
N SER A 56 -4.37 8.72 -0.05
CA SER A 56 -5.02 10.00 0.13
C SER A 56 -4.21 10.85 1.09
N LEU A 57 -4.23 12.17 0.89
CA LEU A 57 -3.56 13.15 1.73
C LEU A 57 -4.50 14.31 2.06
N ARG A 58 -4.43 14.80 3.30
CA ARG A 58 -5.14 16.00 3.74
C ARG A 58 -4.31 17.24 3.46
N TRP A 59 -4.97 18.39 3.44
CA TRP A 59 -4.27 19.67 3.23
C TRP A 59 -3.16 19.90 4.27
N SER A 60 -3.40 19.54 5.54
CA SER A 60 -2.42 19.62 6.64
C SER A 60 -1.18 18.76 6.40
N ASP A 61 -1.36 17.57 5.81
CA ASP A 61 -0.31 16.58 5.59
C ASP A 61 0.76 17.11 4.62
N PHE A 62 0.36 17.92 3.62
CA PHE A 62 1.30 18.59 2.72
C PHE A 62 2.13 19.69 3.42
N ARG A 63 1.59 20.30 4.47
CA ARG A 63 2.27 21.38 5.18
C ARG A 63 3.28 20.83 6.19
N SER A 64 2.92 19.77 6.90
CA SER A 64 3.78 19.17 7.92
C SER A 64 5.00 18.47 7.32
N GLU A 65 4.79 17.62 6.31
CA GLU A 65 5.86 16.72 5.83
C GLU A 65 6.58 17.22 4.57
N LEU A 66 5.92 18.04 3.73
CA LEU A 66 6.49 18.51 2.47
C LEU A 66 6.95 19.98 2.51
N SER A 67 6.71 20.67 3.64
CA SER A 67 7.11 22.06 3.88
C SER A 67 6.72 23.03 2.76
N ILE A 68 5.61 22.78 2.06
CA ILE A 68 5.11 23.68 1.00
C ILE A 68 4.41 24.87 1.65
N ASN A 69 4.67 26.08 1.15
CA ASN A 69 3.98 27.28 1.64
C ASN A 69 2.47 27.25 1.29
N GLN A 70 1.64 27.90 2.10
CA GLN A 70 0.17 27.83 1.98
C GLN A 70 -0.34 28.34 0.63
N SER A 71 0.22 29.44 0.11
CA SER A 71 -0.23 30.05 -1.15
C SER A 71 0.09 29.18 -2.36
N SER A 72 1.30 28.61 -2.41
CA SER A 72 1.76 27.74 -3.50
C SER A 72 1.06 26.38 -3.46
N LEU A 73 0.82 25.84 -2.26
CA LEU A 73 0.06 24.60 -2.09
C LEU A 73 -1.36 24.75 -2.65
N SER A 74 -2.08 25.81 -2.26
CA SER A 74 -3.43 26.07 -2.76
C SER A 74 -3.44 26.31 -4.27
N LYS A 75 -2.48 27.05 -4.81
CA LYS A 75 -2.36 27.29 -6.25
C LYS A 75 -2.14 25.97 -7.00
N ALA A 76 -1.17 25.16 -6.58
CA ALA A 76 -0.85 23.89 -7.23
C ALA A 76 -1.98 22.86 -7.14
N LEU A 77 -2.64 22.75 -5.98
CA LEU A 77 -3.82 21.89 -5.82
C LEU A 77 -4.97 22.32 -6.75
N ASN A 78 -5.23 23.62 -6.85
CA ASN A 78 -6.25 24.13 -7.77
C ASN A 78 -5.89 23.84 -9.23
N THR A 79 -4.63 24.05 -9.62
CA THR A 79 -4.18 23.73 -10.99
C THR A 79 -4.35 22.24 -11.29
N LEU A 80 -3.92 21.35 -10.40
CA LEU A 80 -4.05 19.90 -10.56
C LEU A 80 -5.51 19.45 -10.59
N LYS A 81 -6.39 20.12 -9.85
CA LYS A 81 -7.83 19.87 -9.83
C LYS A 81 -8.50 20.31 -11.14
N ILE A 82 -8.14 21.50 -11.66
CA ILE A 82 -8.63 22.00 -12.95
C ILE A 82 -8.20 21.07 -14.10
N LYS A 83 -6.98 20.53 -14.01
CA LYS A 83 -6.46 19.51 -14.96
C LYS A 83 -7.07 18.12 -14.75
N GLU A 84 -7.97 17.94 -13.78
CA GLU A 84 -8.60 16.67 -13.40
C GLU A 84 -7.62 15.56 -12.98
N TYR A 85 -6.40 15.91 -12.59
CA TYR A 85 -5.40 14.95 -12.12
C TYR A 85 -5.64 14.51 -10.67
N ILE A 86 -6.32 15.37 -9.91
CA ILE A 86 -6.67 15.10 -8.52
C ILE A 86 -8.15 15.43 -8.27
N VAL A 87 -8.73 14.72 -7.32
CA VAL A 87 -10.07 14.98 -6.79
C VAL A 87 -9.97 15.24 -5.29
N ASN A 88 -10.82 16.13 -4.77
CA ASN A 88 -11.00 16.32 -3.34
C ASN A 88 -12.31 15.65 -2.93
N GLU A 89 -12.20 14.58 -2.15
CA GLU A 89 -13.33 13.84 -1.59
C GLU A 89 -13.21 13.85 -0.06
N ASN A 90 -14.22 14.35 0.64
CA ASN A 90 -14.27 14.34 2.11
C ASN A 90 -13.06 15.02 2.78
N LYS A 91 -12.58 16.16 2.25
CA LYS A 91 -11.39 16.89 2.74
C LYS A 91 -10.06 16.15 2.53
N GLU A 92 -10.07 15.06 1.77
CA GLU A 92 -8.87 14.34 1.34
C GLU A 92 -8.67 14.49 -0.16
N TYR A 93 -7.43 14.72 -0.56
CA TYR A 93 -7.02 14.74 -1.95
C TYR A 93 -6.62 13.33 -2.38
N LYS A 94 -7.06 12.93 -3.58
CA LYS A 94 -6.76 11.64 -4.20
C LYS A 94 -6.36 11.85 -5.65
N ILE A 95 -5.49 10.99 -6.15
CA ILE A 95 -5.10 10.98 -7.56
C ILE A 95 -6.17 10.27 -8.41
N THR A 96 -6.53 10.86 -9.56
CA THR A 96 -7.46 10.25 -10.52
C THR A 96 -6.73 9.28 -11.46
N PRO A 97 -7.44 8.43 -12.22
CA PRO A 97 -6.81 7.60 -13.26
C PRO A 97 -6.01 8.41 -14.28
N VAL A 98 -6.52 9.58 -14.69
CA VAL A 98 -5.84 10.51 -15.61
C VAL A 98 -4.57 11.08 -14.96
N GLY A 99 -4.65 11.47 -13.69
CA GLY A 99 -3.49 11.89 -12.91
C GLY A 99 -2.40 10.82 -12.86
N ARG A 100 -2.77 9.55 -12.61
CA ARG A 100 -1.80 8.43 -12.60
C ARG A 100 -1.08 8.27 -13.93
N ALA A 101 -1.79 8.39 -15.06
CA ALA A 101 -1.16 8.34 -16.37
C ALA A 101 -0.18 9.52 -16.55
N LYS A 102 -0.59 10.73 -16.16
CA LYS A 102 0.26 11.93 -16.25
C LYS A 102 1.47 11.87 -15.31
N TYR A 103 1.36 11.23 -14.16
CA TYR A 103 2.48 11.02 -13.24
C TYR A 103 3.64 10.29 -13.93
N SER A 104 3.35 9.24 -14.71
CA SER A 104 4.39 8.53 -15.46
C SER A 104 5.14 9.41 -16.47
N LEU A 105 4.45 10.37 -17.09
CA LEU A 105 5.06 11.36 -17.99
C LEU A 105 5.90 12.37 -17.22
N MET A 106 5.40 12.84 -16.08
CA MET A 106 6.13 13.76 -15.20
C MET A 106 7.45 13.13 -14.71
N LEU A 107 7.48 11.84 -14.37
CA LEU A 107 8.71 11.18 -13.94
C LEU A 107 9.81 11.19 -15.00
N ARG A 108 9.46 11.17 -16.30
CA ARG A 108 10.44 11.25 -17.39
C ARG A 108 11.19 12.58 -17.43
N GLU A 109 10.64 13.63 -16.81
CA GLU A 109 11.31 14.94 -16.73
C GLU A 109 12.38 14.99 -15.65
N TYR A 110 12.52 13.93 -14.85
CA TYR A 110 13.52 13.84 -13.80
C TYR A 110 14.51 12.76 -14.18
N ASP A 111 15.80 13.09 -14.06
CA ASP A 111 16.87 12.11 -13.94
C ASP A 111 16.76 11.48 -12.54
N LEU A 112 15.68 10.71 -12.35
CA LEU A 112 15.59 9.72 -11.30
C LEU A 112 16.53 8.63 -11.76
N ASP A 113 17.79 8.76 -11.35
CA ASP A 113 18.90 7.96 -11.82
C ASP A 113 18.42 6.53 -12.02
N ARG A 114 18.49 6.05 -13.26
CA ARG A 114 17.97 4.73 -13.64
C ARG A 114 18.57 3.66 -12.72
N GLN A 115 19.80 3.91 -12.26
CA GLN A 115 20.53 3.15 -11.26
C GLN A 115 19.88 3.19 -9.87
N SER A 116 19.41 4.34 -9.38
CA SER A 116 18.72 4.42 -8.08
C SER A 116 17.37 3.70 -8.07
N ILE A 117 16.61 3.75 -9.16
CA ILE A 117 15.37 2.97 -9.30
C ILE A 117 15.72 1.47 -9.36
N LEU A 118 16.77 1.09 -10.09
CA LEU A 118 17.25 -0.28 -10.14
C LEU A 118 17.77 -0.75 -8.77
N GLU A 119 18.50 0.06 -8.03
CA GLU A 119 19.02 -0.26 -6.69
C GLU A 119 17.90 -0.40 -5.66
N GLU A 120 16.87 0.46 -5.70
CA GLU A 120 15.70 0.35 -4.81
C GLU A 120 14.89 -0.92 -5.11
N GLU A 121 14.63 -1.21 -6.40
CA GLU A 121 13.94 -2.44 -6.79
C GLU A 121 14.79 -3.70 -6.56
N THR A 122 16.12 -3.64 -6.73
CA THR A 122 17.03 -4.75 -6.44
C THR A 122 17.06 -5.02 -4.94
N SER A 123 17.25 -3.98 -4.12
CA SER A 123 17.22 -4.08 -2.65
C SER A 123 15.89 -4.68 -2.15
N ARG A 124 14.78 -4.32 -2.81
CA ARG A 124 13.45 -4.88 -2.52
C ARG A 124 13.34 -6.35 -2.91
N ILE A 125 13.84 -6.73 -4.10
CA ILE A 125 13.88 -8.12 -4.54
C ILE A 125 14.70 -8.95 -3.54
N ASP A 126 15.83 -8.42 -3.09
CA ASP A 126 16.71 -9.08 -2.13
C ASP A 126 16.00 -9.27 -0.78
N GLU A 127 15.38 -8.22 -0.22
CA GLU A 127 14.64 -8.29 1.05
C GLU A 127 13.45 -9.26 0.97
N ILE A 128 12.73 -9.27 -0.15
CA ILE A 128 11.63 -10.23 -0.38
C ILE A 128 12.19 -11.64 -0.47
N THR A 129 13.27 -11.84 -1.23
CA THR A 129 13.87 -13.17 -1.44
C THR A 129 14.41 -13.74 -0.13
N GLU A 130 15.03 -12.91 0.71
CA GLU A 130 15.51 -13.28 2.04
C GLU A 130 14.35 -13.70 2.95
N LYS A 131 13.33 -12.85 3.13
CA LYS A 131 12.13 -13.17 3.93
C LYS A 131 11.39 -14.41 3.43
N THR A 132 11.34 -14.59 2.11
CA THR A 132 10.67 -15.73 1.49
C THR A 132 11.48 -17.02 1.71
N SER A 133 12.81 -16.92 1.71
CA SER A 133 13.72 -18.04 2.01
C SER A 133 13.62 -18.44 3.48
N GLU A 134 13.67 -17.47 4.40
CA GLU A 134 13.43 -17.72 5.84
C GLU A 134 12.06 -18.39 6.08
N PHE A 135 11.03 -17.96 5.36
CA PHE A 135 9.71 -18.58 5.42
C PHE A 135 9.76 -20.04 4.94
N PHE A 136 10.39 -20.33 3.80
CA PHE A 136 10.49 -21.69 3.30
C PHE A 136 11.29 -22.61 4.24
N GLU A 137 12.39 -22.12 4.81
CA GLU A 137 13.19 -22.86 5.78
C GLU A 137 12.41 -23.15 7.06
N LYS A 138 11.76 -22.12 7.63
CA LYS A 138 10.95 -22.26 8.85
C LYS A 138 9.82 -23.28 8.72
N TYR A 139 9.27 -23.43 7.51
CA TYR A 139 8.15 -24.34 7.24
C TYR A 139 8.56 -25.64 6.51
N GLU A 140 9.86 -25.90 6.35
CA GLU A 140 10.39 -27.09 5.67
C GLU A 140 9.78 -27.29 4.27
N ILE A 141 9.56 -26.19 3.55
CA ILE A 141 9.03 -26.23 2.18
C ILE A 141 10.22 -26.54 1.26
N GLU A 142 10.21 -27.70 0.61
CA GLU A 142 11.28 -28.13 -0.31
C GLU A 142 10.88 -28.10 -1.79
N ASP A 143 9.57 -28.03 -2.08
CA ASP A 143 9.03 -28.05 -3.46
C ASP A 143 9.44 -26.80 -4.25
N GLY A 144 10.35 -26.98 -5.22
CA GLY A 144 10.90 -25.90 -6.04
C GLY A 144 9.86 -25.19 -6.91
N GLU A 145 8.86 -25.90 -7.43
CA GLU A 145 7.79 -25.32 -8.25
C GLU A 145 6.87 -24.44 -7.38
N LEU A 146 6.58 -24.90 -6.16
CA LEU A 146 5.82 -24.12 -5.18
C LEU A 146 6.58 -22.85 -4.77
N LYS A 147 7.89 -22.97 -4.50
CA LYS A 147 8.75 -21.82 -4.16
C LYS A 147 8.76 -20.78 -5.27
N PHE A 148 8.97 -21.24 -6.51
CA PHE A 148 9.02 -20.36 -7.68
C PHE A 148 7.69 -19.64 -7.90
N ARG A 149 6.56 -20.36 -7.88
CA ARG A 149 5.23 -19.76 -8.02
C ARG A 149 4.93 -18.76 -6.92
N PHE A 150 5.29 -19.05 -5.68
CA PHE A 150 5.07 -18.16 -4.55
C PHE A 150 5.90 -16.87 -4.68
N LEU A 151 7.20 -16.99 -4.94
CA LEU A 151 8.10 -15.84 -5.13
C LEU A 151 7.63 -14.97 -6.32
N ASN A 152 7.36 -15.57 -7.47
CA ASN A 152 6.92 -14.87 -8.68
C ASN A 152 5.59 -14.11 -8.45
N ASN A 153 4.65 -14.73 -7.72
CA ASN A 153 3.41 -14.07 -7.36
C ASN A 153 3.65 -12.91 -6.39
N ILE A 154 4.50 -13.07 -5.37
CA ILE A 154 4.83 -11.97 -4.46
C ILE A 154 5.47 -10.80 -5.20
N LEU A 155 6.47 -11.06 -6.04
CA LEU A 155 7.18 -10.03 -6.79
C LEU A 155 6.26 -9.25 -7.74
N LYS A 156 5.21 -9.89 -8.29
CA LYS A 156 4.21 -9.25 -9.15
C LYS A 156 3.16 -8.43 -8.41
N LEU A 157 3.05 -8.53 -7.09
CA LEU A 157 2.07 -7.77 -6.31
C LEU A 157 2.47 -6.29 -6.21
N GLU A 158 1.47 -5.42 -6.28
CA GLU A 158 1.63 -3.95 -6.21
C GLU A 158 2.10 -3.51 -4.81
N ARG A 159 3.04 -2.54 -4.74
CA ARG A 159 3.72 -2.08 -3.50
C ARG A 159 2.81 -1.82 -2.30
N ARG A 160 1.58 -1.33 -2.53
CA ARG A 160 0.61 -0.99 -1.47
C ARG A 160 -0.16 -2.18 -0.92
N ILE A 161 -0.29 -3.25 -1.70
CA ILE A 161 -1.13 -4.41 -1.36
C ILE A 161 -0.27 -5.54 -0.79
N GLN A 162 1.02 -5.56 -1.10
CA GLN A 162 1.99 -6.56 -0.64
C GLN A 162 2.00 -6.81 0.87
N PRO A 163 2.14 -5.84 1.79
CA PRO A 163 2.20 -6.17 3.22
C PRO A 163 0.89 -6.78 3.76
N LYS A 164 -0.27 -6.38 3.20
CA LYS A 164 -1.58 -6.93 3.59
C LYS A 164 -1.80 -8.33 3.03
N ILE A 165 -1.44 -8.54 1.76
CA ILE A 165 -1.56 -9.86 1.10
C ILE A 165 -0.49 -10.82 1.60
N TYR A 166 0.73 -10.37 1.89
CA TYR A 166 1.80 -11.19 2.45
C TYR A 166 1.39 -11.76 3.81
N ASN A 167 0.85 -10.93 4.71
CA ASN A 167 0.28 -11.42 5.96
C ASN A 167 -0.94 -12.34 5.75
N PHE A 168 -1.79 -12.06 4.77
CA PHE A 168 -2.94 -12.91 4.44
C PHE A 168 -2.52 -14.27 3.83
N LEU A 169 -1.53 -14.29 2.95
CA LEU A 169 -1.00 -15.49 2.31
C LEU A 169 -0.22 -16.31 3.32
N ILE A 170 0.61 -15.70 4.17
CA ILE A 170 1.27 -16.38 5.28
C ILE A 170 0.23 -16.99 6.21
N THR A 171 -0.79 -16.25 6.63
CA THR A 171 -1.82 -16.79 7.53
C THR A 171 -2.64 -17.89 6.88
N THR A 172 -2.98 -17.77 5.59
CA THR A 172 -3.75 -18.77 4.85
C THR A 172 -2.94 -20.03 4.56
N ILE A 173 -1.67 -19.89 4.14
CA ILE A 173 -0.75 -21.02 3.95
C ILE A 173 -0.44 -21.66 5.30
N PHE A 174 -0.21 -20.88 6.36
CA PHE A 174 -0.05 -21.37 7.73
C PHE A 174 -1.27 -22.17 8.19
N PHE A 175 -2.48 -21.66 7.97
CA PHE A 175 -3.72 -22.34 8.33
C PHE A 175 -3.87 -23.66 7.56
N ASN A 176 -3.61 -23.67 6.25
CA ASN A 176 -3.68 -24.88 5.45
C ASN A 176 -2.58 -25.88 5.82
N PHE A 177 -1.34 -25.43 6.06
CA PHE A 177 -0.22 -26.32 6.40
C PHE A 177 -0.37 -26.93 7.80
N THR A 178 -0.81 -26.14 8.78
CA THR A 178 -1.16 -26.64 10.13
C THR A 178 -2.33 -27.61 10.08
N LEU A 179 -3.38 -27.32 9.31
CA LEU A 179 -4.51 -28.24 9.10
C LEU A 179 -4.04 -29.56 8.46
N THR A 180 -3.16 -29.49 7.46
CA THR A 180 -2.63 -30.68 6.78
C THR A 180 -1.75 -31.53 7.71
N LYS A 181 -0.89 -30.89 8.52
CA LYS A 181 -0.05 -31.56 9.54
C LYS A 181 -0.92 -32.18 10.64
N PHE A 182 -1.98 -31.49 11.08
CA PHE A 182 -2.96 -31.99 12.06
C PHE A 182 -3.79 -33.18 11.53
N ILE A 183 -4.23 -33.13 10.27
CA ILE A 183 -4.91 -34.25 9.58
C ILE A 183 -3.97 -35.47 9.46
N LYS A 184 -2.68 -35.25 9.19
CA LYS A 184 -1.67 -36.34 9.13
C LYS A 184 -1.45 -36.98 10.52
N LEU A 185 -1.39 -36.18 11.58
CA LEU A 185 -1.25 -36.65 12.98
C LEU A 185 -2.48 -37.39 13.52
N THR A 186 -3.69 -36.97 13.13
CA THR A 186 -4.94 -37.65 13.54
C THR A 186 -5.12 -38.98 12.81
N ARG A 187 -4.71 -39.09 11.54
CA ARG A 187 -4.71 -40.35 10.77
C ARG A 187 -3.71 -41.38 11.31
N THR A 188 -2.55 -40.97 11.81
CA THR A 188 -1.55 -41.89 12.41
C THR A 188 -1.98 -42.40 13.79
N LYS A 189 -2.63 -41.56 14.62
CA LYS A 189 -3.24 -42.00 15.89
C LYS A 189 -4.39 -42.98 15.68
N LYS A 190 -5.22 -42.80 14.65
CA LYS A 190 -6.33 -43.72 14.32
C LYS A 190 -5.82 -45.09 13.85
N LYS A 191 -4.72 -45.15 13.07
CA LYS A 191 -4.08 -46.42 12.66
C LYS A 191 -3.42 -47.19 13.82
N LYS A 192 -2.90 -46.51 14.86
CA LYS A 192 -2.35 -47.18 16.05
C LYS A 192 -3.41 -47.75 17.00
N LYS A 193 -4.64 -47.22 16.98
CA LYS A 193 -5.76 -47.70 17.82
C LYS A 193 -6.51 -48.92 17.24
N ILE A 194 -6.26 -49.29 15.98
CA ILE A 194 -6.90 -50.44 15.30
C ILE A 194 -5.99 -51.69 15.32
N LYS A 195 -4.77 -51.58 15.86
CA LYS A 195 -3.79 -52.69 15.98
C LYS A 195 -3.57 -53.16 17.44
N LYS A 196 -4.52 -52.93 18.34
CA LYS A 196 -4.50 -53.47 19.71
C LYS A 196 -5.81 -54.19 19.98
#